data_AF-Q4UHI4-F1
#
_entry.id   AF-Q4UHI4-F1
#
_cell.length_a   1.000
_cell.length_b   1.000
_cell.length_c   1.000
_cell.angle_alpha   90.00
_cell.angle_beta   90.00
_cell.angle_gamma   90.00
#
_symmetry.space_group_name_H-M   'P 1'
#
loop_
_entity.id
_entity.type
_entity.pdbx_description
1 polymer ?
#
loop_
_entity_poly.entity_id
_entity_poly.type
_entity_poly.pdbx_seq_one_letter_code
_entity_poly.pdbx_strand_id
1 'polypeptide(L)'
;MEQVYNQTQDKPSYHTNGITIYADDIQSKADQLKTSAGTQSTSELATTKDTDLNAGNTPQPQLGTKAGQLKEKAEALHTAAEGIVTAATQNTGSPLKPLEEQAGSLKNVAGNESDGGLYKAAEDLSKKTEQAADGQATAVIDAFEAVENNYEALMKLAKESGLTNNPNVIEVVKAYHSVKNTYYQMLIGYRFRYLIGEGTGKDEKILKKAIDLYNNANNLAQASGLQAKPGGQDPDTELKELLKQLANALATAVGDNTGSPNSLQKALNDLKTASTDALIVEKAQEVIKKYNAVKDAYGKVRKKEKEYTALVTGEYTLVKSAFKDLEDKFDVLQKSYVNVLRLRVQELSTRAHTIYEKASDLKAVSELSEEANALRDAASSGGKGGLQQKAAALAGAINTKDGDTTAPTDEVIQKFDTVTDKYNDLKAKAKYQAALAKIEAGQSSLEPDEQKVQAVDTSYRDLKNLYDSILNVNKATKLRVEAGTSQDTPGTLRYLAKALYEAANELQKKVTGGVDGGGAQGLATAVGKDDKAPSSAGKPGTLREALNELGSATEGDPKLTEKAKNVKDKYGNTWSGVKSKYYAVKALKDTAYAGKTQYQPVVDAWNAFDKLYHEAISTEKF
;
A
#
# COMPACT_ATOMS: atom_id res chain seq x y z
N MET A 1 -4.75 39.77 66.27
CA MET A 1 -5.34 38.65 65.49
C MET A 1 -4.56 38.31 64.22
N GLU A 2 -3.49 39.02 63.86
CA GLU A 2 -2.66 38.70 62.68
C GLU A 2 -1.55 37.65 62.91
N GLN A 3 -1.26 37.24 64.15
CA GLN A 3 -0.20 36.26 64.42
C GLN A 3 -0.64 34.79 64.29
N VAL A 4 -1.91 34.51 64.04
CA VAL A 4 -2.42 33.13 63.93
C VAL A 4 -2.47 32.64 62.48
N TYR A 5 -2.34 33.53 61.49
CA TYR A 5 -2.49 33.17 60.08
C TYR A 5 -1.21 32.60 59.42
N ASN A 6 -0.03 32.76 60.04
CA ASN A 6 1.25 32.31 59.46
C ASN A 6 1.77 30.95 59.98
N GLN A 7 1.12 30.31 60.96
CA GLN A 7 1.61 29.03 61.51
C GLN A 7 1.05 27.76 60.85
N THR A 8 0.10 27.89 59.91
CA THR A 8 -0.50 26.73 59.23
C THR A 8 0.03 26.49 57.82
N GLN A 9 0.73 27.44 57.20
CA GLN A 9 1.29 27.27 55.85
C GLN A 9 2.67 26.62 55.80
N ASP A 10 3.39 26.57 56.92
CA ASP A 10 4.79 26.08 56.98
C ASP A 10 4.93 24.67 57.59
N LYS A 11 3.83 23.92 57.77
CA LYS A 11 3.91 22.52 58.18
C LYS A 11 4.22 21.65 56.96
N PRO A 12 5.42 21.03 56.88
CA PRO A 12 5.86 20.25 55.71
C PRO A 12 4.88 19.13 55.34
N SER A 13 4.11 18.61 56.30
CA SER A 13 3.14 17.54 56.09
C SER A 13 2.01 17.90 55.13
N TYR A 14 1.56 19.15 55.09
CA TYR A 14 0.46 19.55 54.19
C TYR A 14 0.94 19.72 52.74
N HIS A 15 2.16 20.23 52.55
CA HIS A 15 2.80 20.27 51.23
C HIS A 15 3.12 18.86 50.73
N THR A 16 3.60 17.97 51.60
CA THR A 16 3.91 16.58 51.23
C THR A 16 2.65 15.83 50.79
N ASN A 17 1.55 15.93 51.55
CA ASN A 17 0.29 15.29 51.17
C ASN A 17 -0.30 15.86 49.88
N GLY A 18 -0.22 17.19 49.68
CA GLY A 18 -0.65 17.81 48.42
C GLY A 18 0.16 17.32 47.23
N ILE A 19 1.48 17.25 47.35
CA ILE A 19 2.39 16.74 46.31
C ILE A 19 2.11 15.27 46.01
N THR A 20 1.88 14.42 47.02
CA THR A 20 1.55 13.00 46.81
C THR A 20 0.21 12.84 46.08
N ILE A 21 -0.82 13.60 46.44
CA ILE A 21 -2.12 13.56 45.75
C ILE A 21 -1.99 13.99 44.28
N TYR A 22 -1.22 15.04 44.00
CA TYR A 22 -0.95 15.46 42.62
C TYR A 22 -0.12 14.42 41.85
N ALA A 23 0.85 13.78 42.50
CA ALA A 23 1.65 12.71 41.89
C ALA A 23 0.78 11.49 41.53
N ASP A 24 -0.12 11.08 42.43
CA ASP A 24 -1.05 9.97 42.21
C ASP A 24 -2.07 10.29 41.10
N ASP A 25 -2.59 11.53 41.04
CA ASP A 25 -3.47 11.99 39.96
C ASP A 25 -2.74 12.04 38.60
N ILE A 26 -1.50 12.53 38.58
CA ILE A 26 -0.65 12.52 37.38
C ILE A 26 -0.36 11.07 36.94
N GLN A 27 -0.04 10.18 37.87
CA GLN A 27 0.25 8.78 37.57
C GLN A 27 -1.01 8.05 37.07
N SER A 28 -2.16 8.25 37.70
CA SER A 28 -3.45 7.71 37.25
C SER A 28 -3.82 8.20 35.85
N LYS A 29 -3.67 9.50 35.58
CA LYS A 29 -3.89 10.07 34.24
C LYS A 29 -2.89 9.53 33.22
N ALA A 30 -1.62 9.35 33.61
CA ALA A 30 -0.61 8.76 32.73
C ALA A 30 -0.91 7.28 32.44
N ASP A 31 -1.39 6.50 33.41
CA ASP A 31 -1.78 5.10 33.24
C ASP A 31 -3.05 4.96 32.40
N GLN A 32 -4.03 5.86 32.58
CA GLN A 32 -5.20 5.97 31.70
C GLN A 32 -4.80 6.33 30.28
N LEU A 33 -3.87 7.29 30.11
CA LEU A 33 -3.34 7.69 28.82
C LEU A 33 -2.58 6.52 28.16
N LYS A 34 -1.74 5.80 28.91
CA LYS A 34 -0.98 4.63 28.47
C LYS A 34 -1.89 3.48 28.06
N THR A 35 -2.96 3.22 28.82
CA THR A 35 -3.95 2.18 28.52
C THR A 35 -4.79 2.54 27.31
N SER A 36 -5.21 3.81 27.21
CA SER A 36 -5.94 4.33 26.06
C SER A 36 -5.09 4.31 24.79
N ALA A 37 -3.82 4.73 24.89
CA ALA A 37 -2.86 4.68 23.79
C ALA A 37 -2.52 3.24 23.37
N GLY A 38 -2.38 2.30 24.30
CA GLY A 38 -2.13 0.89 24.00
C GLY A 38 -3.34 0.20 23.34
N THR A 39 -4.56 0.52 23.79
CA THR A 39 -5.81 -0.04 23.25
C THR A 39 -6.17 0.61 21.91
N GLN A 40 -5.97 1.92 21.75
CA GLN A 40 -6.06 2.57 20.43
C GLN A 40 -4.99 2.05 19.50
N SER A 41 -3.73 1.91 19.93
CA SER A 41 -2.67 1.38 19.07
C SER A 41 -3.00 -0.04 18.60
N THR A 42 -3.47 -0.94 19.44
CA THR A 42 -3.80 -2.31 18.99
C THR A 42 -5.10 -2.43 18.17
N SER A 43 -6.09 -1.57 18.40
CA SER A 43 -7.36 -1.56 17.64
C SER A 43 -7.37 -0.66 16.39
N GLU A 44 -6.49 0.35 16.31
CA GLU A 44 -6.24 1.19 15.12
C GLU A 44 -5.25 0.55 14.16
N LEU A 45 -4.41 -0.36 14.65
CA LEU A 45 -3.42 -1.10 13.87
C LEU A 45 -3.87 -2.53 13.52
N ALA A 46 -5.13 -2.87 13.76
CA ALA A 46 -5.65 -4.14 13.29
C ALA A 46 -5.57 -4.18 11.77
N THR A 47 -5.33 -5.39 11.25
CA THR A 47 -5.30 -5.60 9.80
C THR A 47 -6.63 -5.09 9.24
N THR A 48 -6.62 -4.42 8.08
CA THR A 48 -7.88 -3.82 7.59
C THR A 48 -8.92 -4.88 7.28
N LYS A 49 -8.49 -6.14 7.17
CA LYS A 49 -9.34 -7.32 7.22
C LYS A 49 -10.28 -7.34 8.44
N ASP A 50 -9.83 -7.02 9.66
CA ASP A 50 -10.66 -7.12 10.86
C ASP A 50 -11.72 -6.02 10.95
N THR A 51 -11.54 -4.95 10.19
CA THR A 51 -12.38 -3.76 10.12
C THR A 51 -13.11 -3.64 8.78
N ASP A 52 -13.32 -4.77 8.09
CA ASP A 52 -14.00 -4.87 6.79
C ASP A 52 -15.20 -5.83 6.83
N LEU A 53 -15.87 -5.98 5.68
CA LEU A 53 -16.75 -7.09 5.39
C LEU A 53 -15.96 -8.23 4.73
N ASN A 54 -16.23 -9.46 5.16
CA ASN A 54 -15.71 -10.64 4.46
C ASN A 54 -16.42 -10.89 3.11
N ALA A 55 -16.05 -11.98 2.45
CA ALA A 55 -16.65 -12.38 1.17
C ALA A 55 -18.17 -12.67 1.24
N GLY A 56 -18.69 -13.00 2.43
CA GLY A 56 -20.12 -13.18 2.69
C GLY A 56 -20.83 -11.90 3.14
N ASN A 57 -20.20 -10.73 2.98
CA ASN A 57 -20.69 -9.43 3.42
C ASN A 57 -20.99 -9.33 4.92
N THR A 58 -20.45 -10.22 5.76
CA THR A 58 -20.63 -10.11 7.21
C THR A 58 -19.49 -9.32 7.85
N PRO A 59 -19.78 -8.48 8.87
CA PRO A 59 -18.79 -7.74 9.63
C PRO A 59 -17.69 -8.62 10.18
N GLN A 60 -16.44 -8.20 9.99
CA GLN A 60 -15.30 -8.75 10.72
C GLN A 60 -15.26 -8.20 12.15
N PRO A 61 -14.57 -8.86 13.09
CA PRO A 61 -14.78 -8.67 14.53
C PRO A 61 -14.62 -7.23 15.03
N GLN A 62 -13.81 -6.40 14.36
CA GLN A 62 -13.55 -5.02 14.78
C GLN A 62 -14.32 -3.96 13.98
N LEU A 63 -15.03 -4.36 12.92
CA LEU A 63 -15.80 -3.42 12.10
C LEU A 63 -16.85 -2.68 12.94
N GLY A 64 -17.55 -3.39 13.83
CA GLY A 64 -18.57 -2.78 14.71
C GLY A 64 -17.98 -1.71 15.64
N THR A 65 -16.85 -2.02 16.28
CA THR A 65 -16.12 -1.06 17.14
C THR A 65 -15.64 0.16 16.35
N LYS A 66 -15.07 -0.04 15.16
CA LYS A 66 -14.61 1.08 14.31
C LYS A 66 -15.76 1.93 13.80
N ALA A 67 -16.88 1.32 13.43
CA ALA A 67 -18.10 2.06 13.08
C ALA A 67 -18.61 2.89 14.27
N GLY A 68 -18.53 2.36 15.50
CA GLY A 68 -18.82 3.12 16.72
C GLY A 68 -17.89 4.34 16.91
N GLN A 69 -16.58 4.18 16.68
CA GLN A 69 -15.63 5.30 16.70
C GLN A 69 -15.93 6.32 15.60
N LEU A 70 -16.28 5.87 14.40
CA LEU A 70 -16.64 6.75 13.28
C LEU A 70 -17.87 7.59 13.62
N LYS A 71 -18.87 6.99 14.26
CA LYS A 71 -20.06 7.68 14.77
C LYS A 71 -19.68 8.82 15.73
N GLU A 72 -18.85 8.55 16.74
CA GLU A 72 -18.39 9.58 17.70
C GLU A 72 -17.61 10.71 17.02
N LYS A 73 -16.76 10.39 16.04
CA LYS A 73 -16.03 11.41 15.27
C LYS A 73 -16.97 12.22 14.36
N ALA A 74 -18.00 11.60 13.79
CA ALA A 74 -19.00 12.29 12.97
C ALA A 74 -19.82 13.27 13.81
N GLU A 75 -20.15 12.91 15.06
CA GLU A 75 -20.76 13.83 16.03
C GLU A 75 -19.86 15.04 16.34
N ALA A 76 -18.57 14.80 16.58
CA ALA A 76 -17.62 15.89 16.81
C ALA A 76 -17.52 16.84 15.59
N LEU A 77 -17.57 16.32 14.36
CA LEU A 77 -17.60 17.13 13.14
C LEU A 77 -18.89 17.93 13.01
N HIS A 78 -20.03 17.30 13.34
CA HIS A 78 -21.32 17.97 13.39
C HIS A 78 -21.29 19.18 14.34
N THR A 79 -20.83 18.99 15.59
CA THR A 79 -20.70 20.07 16.58
C THR A 79 -19.74 21.16 16.11
N ALA A 80 -18.60 20.80 15.51
CA ALA A 80 -17.65 21.80 15.00
C ALA A 80 -18.27 22.66 13.88
N ALA A 81 -19.02 22.04 12.97
CA ALA A 81 -19.70 22.75 11.89
C ALA A 81 -20.85 23.64 12.42
N GLU A 82 -21.60 23.16 13.42
CA GLU A 82 -22.60 23.95 14.14
C GLU A 82 -22.00 25.19 14.82
N GLY A 83 -20.76 25.10 15.31
CA GLY A 83 -20.02 26.24 15.85
C GLY A 83 -19.87 27.39 14.86
N ILE A 84 -19.64 27.09 13.57
CA ILE A 84 -19.62 28.11 12.50
C ILE A 84 -21.02 28.72 12.30
N VAL A 85 -22.06 27.88 12.19
CA VAL A 85 -23.45 28.33 11.98
C VAL A 85 -23.91 29.24 13.12
N THR A 86 -23.66 28.85 14.36
CA THR A 86 -24.00 29.62 15.56
C THR A 86 -23.27 30.97 15.58
N ALA A 87 -21.96 30.96 15.32
CA ALA A 87 -21.18 32.19 15.29
C ALA A 87 -21.56 33.13 14.13
N ALA A 88 -22.04 32.57 12.99
CA ALA A 88 -22.52 33.33 11.85
C ALA A 88 -23.90 33.97 12.10
N THR A 89 -24.76 33.31 12.88
CA THR A 89 -26.14 33.76 13.16
C THR A 89 -26.25 34.73 14.34
N GLN A 90 -25.44 34.55 15.38
CA GLN A 90 -25.53 35.36 16.61
C GLN A 90 -25.06 36.82 16.44
N ASN A 91 -24.23 37.11 15.44
CA ASN A 91 -23.67 38.45 15.23
C ASN A 91 -24.00 38.95 13.82
N THR A 92 -24.79 40.02 13.71
CA THR A 92 -25.22 40.65 12.44
C THR A 92 -24.08 41.21 11.58
N GLY A 93 -22.83 41.14 12.04
CA GLY A 93 -21.62 41.45 11.26
C GLY A 93 -20.55 40.36 11.36
N SER A 94 -20.94 39.11 11.64
CA SER A 94 -19.99 38.00 11.80
C SER A 94 -19.14 37.82 10.54
N PRO A 95 -17.81 37.74 10.65
CA PRO A 95 -16.95 37.42 9.50
C PRO A 95 -17.21 36.00 8.97
N LEU A 96 -17.90 35.14 9.74
CA LEU A 96 -18.26 33.78 9.34
C LEU A 96 -19.56 33.68 8.53
N LYS A 97 -20.28 34.80 8.33
CA LYS A 97 -21.53 34.81 7.56
C LYS A 97 -21.43 34.16 6.18
N PRO A 98 -20.34 34.37 5.40
CA PRO A 98 -20.19 33.69 4.12
C PRO A 98 -20.17 32.16 4.21
N LEU A 99 -19.83 31.57 5.35
CA LEU A 99 -19.67 30.12 5.52
C LEU A 99 -20.91 29.41 6.06
N GLU A 100 -21.95 30.15 6.45
CA GLU A 100 -23.10 29.62 7.21
C GLU A 100 -23.81 28.47 6.49
N GLU A 101 -24.11 28.64 5.20
CA GLU A 101 -24.87 27.66 4.41
C GLU A 101 -24.08 26.35 4.24
N GLN A 102 -22.81 26.44 3.85
CA GLN A 102 -21.94 25.27 3.63
C GLN A 102 -21.60 24.59 4.95
N ALA A 103 -21.43 25.34 6.04
CA ALA A 103 -21.25 24.76 7.38
C ALA A 103 -22.53 24.05 7.85
N GLY A 104 -23.71 24.62 7.60
CA GLY A 104 -24.99 23.98 7.88
C GLY A 104 -25.18 22.69 7.07
N SER A 105 -24.78 22.70 5.81
CA SER A 105 -24.83 21.51 4.95
C SER A 105 -23.90 20.41 5.47
N LEU A 106 -22.66 20.76 5.84
CA LEU A 106 -21.70 19.86 6.46
C LEU A 106 -22.19 19.28 7.80
N LYS A 107 -22.77 20.14 8.66
CA LYS A 107 -23.40 19.74 9.92
C LYS A 107 -24.46 18.66 9.68
N ASN A 108 -25.36 18.87 8.73
CA ASN A 108 -26.48 17.98 8.46
C ASN A 108 -26.03 16.61 7.93
N VAL A 109 -25.02 16.57 7.05
CA VAL A 109 -24.50 15.31 6.50
C VAL A 109 -23.58 14.56 7.48
N ALA A 110 -22.98 15.25 8.45
CA ALA A 110 -22.18 14.61 9.50
C ALA A 110 -23.04 14.03 10.63
N GLY A 111 -24.14 14.73 10.98
CA GLY A 111 -24.96 14.44 12.16
C GLY A 111 -26.03 13.34 11.98
N ASN A 112 -26.98 13.32 12.91
CA ASN A 112 -28.12 12.39 12.95
C ASN A 112 -29.44 13.01 12.42
N GLU A 113 -29.42 14.28 12.02
CA GLU A 113 -30.60 15.05 11.63
C GLU A 113 -31.18 14.61 10.27
N SER A 114 -30.41 13.86 9.48
CA SER A 114 -30.84 13.33 8.18
C SER A 114 -30.82 11.81 8.19
N ASP A 115 -31.79 11.20 7.50
CA ASP A 115 -31.93 9.73 7.34
C ASP A 115 -30.75 9.09 6.54
N GLY A 116 -29.67 9.83 6.29
CA GLY A 116 -28.45 9.35 5.65
C GLY A 116 -27.17 10.01 6.18
N GLY A 117 -27.22 10.68 7.34
CA GLY A 117 -26.05 11.31 7.93
C GLY A 117 -25.01 10.29 8.40
N LEU A 118 -23.73 10.67 8.36
CA LEU A 118 -22.62 9.76 8.65
C LEU A 118 -22.69 9.17 10.06
N TYR A 119 -23.08 9.96 11.06
CA TYR A 119 -23.35 9.46 12.41
C TYR A 119 -24.32 8.28 12.37
N LYS A 120 -25.47 8.45 11.70
CA LYS A 120 -26.54 7.48 11.69
C LYS A 120 -26.13 6.21 10.95
N ALA A 121 -25.52 6.37 9.78
CA ALA A 121 -25.00 5.25 9.00
C ALA A 121 -23.95 4.44 9.78
N ALA A 122 -23.03 5.11 10.46
CA ALA A 122 -21.99 4.47 11.27
C ALA A 122 -22.59 3.78 12.51
N GLU A 123 -23.60 4.39 13.14
CA GLU A 123 -24.36 3.78 14.23
C GLU A 123 -25.04 2.47 13.77
N ASP A 124 -25.73 2.51 12.64
CA ASP A 124 -26.46 1.35 12.12
C ASP A 124 -25.52 0.21 11.71
N LEU A 125 -24.35 0.54 11.15
CA LEU A 125 -23.29 -0.44 10.88
C LEU A 125 -22.70 -1.03 12.18
N SER A 126 -22.50 -0.20 13.21
CA SER A 126 -21.92 -0.66 14.48
C SER A 126 -22.76 -1.71 15.20
N LYS A 127 -24.08 -1.72 14.94
CA LYS A 127 -25.05 -2.66 15.50
C LYS A 127 -25.10 -4.01 14.76
N LYS A 128 -24.39 -4.14 13.62
CA LYS A 128 -24.37 -5.38 12.85
C LYS A 128 -23.31 -6.33 13.39
N THR A 129 -23.77 -7.48 13.87
CA THR A 129 -22.93 -8.62 14.25
C THR A 129 -23.40 -9.85 13.47
N GLU A 130 -22.47 -10.56 12.82
CA GLU A 130 -22.70 -11.87 12.16
C GLU A 130 -23.71 -11.89 10.98
N GLN A 131 -24.46 -10.82 10.74
CA GLN A 131 -25.39 -10.68 9.61
C GLN A 131 -24.74 -9.97 8.42
N ALA A 132 -25.30 -10.14 7.23
CA ALA A 132 -24.92 -9.35 6.07
C ALA A 132 -25.12 -7.84 6.39
N ALA A 133 -24.10 -7.05 6.09
CA ALA A 133 -24.04 -5.62 6.42
C ALA A 133 -23.61 -4.76 5.22
N ASP A 134 -23.68 -5.30 4.00
CA ASP A 134 -23.36 -4.58 2.76
C ASP A 134 -24.23 -3.34 2.58
N GLY A 135 -25.53 -3.41 2.89
CA GLY A 135 -26.41 -2.24 2.85
C GLY A 135 -25.98 -1.12 3.81
N GLN A 136 -25.60 -1.46 5.05
CA GLN A 136 -25.13 -0.48 6.04
C GLN A 136 -23.74 0.05 5.69
N ALA A 137 -22.85 -0.80 5.18
CA ALA A 137 -21.53 -0.38 4.71
C ALA A 137 -21.63 0.58 3.51
N THR A 138 -22.53 0.31 2.57
CA THR A 138 -22.84 1.23 1.46
C THR A 138 -23.34 2.57 1.99
N ALA A 139 -24.28 2.57 2.95
CA ALA A 139 -24.77 3.81 3.56
C ALA A 139 -23.65 4.63 4.22
N VAL A 140 -22.69 3.97 4.89
CA VAL A 140 -21.52 4.65 5.48
C VAL A 140 -20.61 5.25 4.39
N ILE A 141 -20.39 4.54 3.28
CA ILE A 141 -19.60 5.06 2.16
C ILE A 141 -20.27 6.29 1.55
N ASP A 142 -21.56 6.21 1.25
CA ASP A 142 -22.31 7.31 0.64
C ASP A 142 -22.38 8.53 1.57
N ALA A 143 -22.61 8.31 2.87
CA ALA A 143 -22.64 9.38 3.86
C ALA A 143 -21.26 10.05 4.01
N PHE A 144 -20.17 9.28 3.96
CA PHE A 144 -18.82 9.84 4.01
C PHE A 144 -18.48 10.64 2.75
N GLU A 145 -18.88 10.18 1.55
CA GLU A 145 -18.73 10.94 0.31
C GLU A 145 -19.49 12.27 0.37
N ALA A 146 -20.70 12.27 0.95
CA ALA A 146 -21.46 13.50 1.20
C ALA A 146 -20.74 14.45 2.16
N VAL A 147 -20.15 13.95 3.25
CA VAL A 147 -19.32 14.72 4.19
C VAL A 147 -18.10 15.32 3.49
N GLU A 148 -17.37 14.54 2.69
CA GLU A 148 -16.19 15.01 1.96
C GLU A 148 -16.53 16.13 0.96
N ASN A 149 -17.61 15.98 0.19
CA ASN A 149 -18.06 17.01 -0.74
C ASN A 149 -18.45 18.32 -0.04
N ASN A 150 -19.18 18.26 1.07
CA ASN A 150 -19.60 19.43 1.84
C ASN A 150 -18.41 20.12 2.53
N TYR A 151 -17.44 19.34 3.02
CA TYR A 151 -16.21 19.87 3.57
C TYR A 151 -15.38 20.59 2.50
N GLU A 152 -15.20 20.00 1.32
CA GLU A 152 -14.47 20.65 0.21
C GLU A 152 -15.14 21.97 -0.22
N ALA A 153 -16.46 22.01 -0.28
CA ALA A 153 -17.23 23.23 -0.57
C ALA A 153 -17.03 24.31 0.50
N LEU A 154 -17.12 23.95 1.79
CA LEU A 154 -16.85 24.85 2.91
C LEU A 154 -15.42 25.41 2.88
N MET A 155 -14.43 24.56 2.65
CA MET A 155 -13.02 24.97 2.63
C MET A 155 -12.67 25.84 1.43
N LYS A 156 -13.29 25.60 0.28
CA LYS A 156 -13.19 26.49 -0.88
C LYS A 156 -13.68 27.90 -0.53
N LEU A 157 -14.86 28.00 0.08
CA LEU A 157 -15.45 29.29 0.44
C LEU A 157 -14.69 29.99 1.58
N ALA A 158 -14.18 29.22 2.55
CA ALA A 158 -13.29 29.73 3.60
C ALA A 158 -12.00 30.31 3.01
N LYS A 159 -11.42 29.68 1.98
CA LYS A 159 -10.26 30.19 1.27
C LYS A 159 -10.58 31.47 0.49
N GLU A 160 -11.67 31.49 -0.26
CA GLU A 160 -12.13 32.67 -1.02
C GLU A 160 -12.43 33.86 -0.10
N SER A 161 -12.88 33.59 1.12
CA SER A 161 -13.18 34.60 2.15
C SER A 161 -11.99 34.97 3.04
N GLY A 162 -10.82 34.33 2.90
CA GLY A 162 -9.65 34.57 3.76
C GLY A 162 -9.81 34.10 5.21
N LEU A 163 -10.69 33.11 5.45
CA LEU A 163 -11.10 32.63 6.78
C LEU A 163 -10.47 31.29 7.19
N THR A 164 -9.52 30.75 6.42
CA THR A 164 -8.92 29.43 6.70
C THR A 164 -8.21 29.34 8.05
N ASN A 165 -7.80 30.48 8.61
CA ASN A 165 -7.14 30.56 9.93
C ASN A 165 -8.12 30.90 11.07
N ASN A 166 -9.43 31.00 10.79
CA ASN A 166 -10.42 31.24 11.83
C ASN A 166 -10.50 30.01 12.77
N PRO A 167 -10.56 30.20 14.11
CA PRO A 167 -10.62 29.09 15.06
C PRO A 167 -11.73 28.08 14.78
N ASN A 168 -12.93 28.53 14.41
CA ASN A 168 -14.05 27.62 14.13
C ASN A 168 -13.81 26.78 12.86
N VAL A 169 -13.16 27.36 11.84
CA VAL A 169 -12.75 26.63 10.63
C VAL A 169 -11.66 25.61 10.97
N ILE A 170 -10.70 25.96 11.83
CA ILE A 170 -9.65 25.05 12.29
C ILE A 170 -10.24 23.84 13.04
N GLU A 171 -11.24 24.04 13.90
CA GLU A 171 -11.91 22.94 14.60
C GLU A 171 -12.65 22.01 13.63
N VAL A 172 -13.32 22.55 12.60
CA VAL A 172 -13.92 21.73 11.53
C VAL A 172 -12.86 20.92 10.78
N VAL A 173 -11.73 21.53 10.43
CA VAL A 173 -10.60 20.84 9.76
C VAL A 173 -10.09 19.68 10.62
N LYS A 174 -9.86 19.91 11.92
CA LYS A 174 -9.43 18.86 12.86
C LYS A 174 -10.45 17.72 12.95
N ALA A 175 -11.73 18.04 13.15
CA ALA A 175 -12.78 17.06 13.29
C ALA A 175 -12.98 16.24 11.99
N TYR A 176 -12.95 16.90 10.83
CA TYR A 176 -13.03 16.24 9.53
C TYR A 176 -11.85 15.28 9.31
N HIS A 177 -10.62 15.70 9.62
CA HIS A 177 -9.47 14.81 9.52
C HIS A 177 -9.58 13.60 10.47
N SER A 178 -10.15 13.77 11.66
CA SER A 178 -10.42 12.64 12.55
C SER A 178 -11.45 11.68 11.96
N VAL A 179 -12.55 12.17 11.40
CA VAL A 179 -13.56 11.35 10.70
C VAL A 179 -12.92 10.60 9.54
N LYS A 180 -12.18 11.33 8.70
CA LYS A 180 -11.48 10.79 7.53
C LYS A 180 -10.54 9.66 7.93
N ASN A 181 -9.68 9.87 8.91
CA ASN A 181 -8.73 8.85 9.34
C ASN A 181 -9.44 7.58 9.82
N THR A 182 -10.50 7.70 10.64
CA THR A 182 -11.26 6.53 11.11
C THR A 182 -11.98 5.82 9.96
N TYR A 183 -12.62 6.56 9.05
CA TYR A 183 -13.31 5.99 7.90
C TYR A 183 -12.37 5.18 7.00
N TYR A 184 -11.20 5.73 6.68
CA TYR A 184 -10.24 5.04 5.81
C TYR A 184 -9.61 3.80 6.47
N GLN A 185 -9.72 3.63 7.79
CA GLN A 185 -9.29 2.43 8.52
C GLN A 185 -10.31 1.29 8.45
N MET A 186 -11.50 1.49 7.87
CA MET A 186 -12.56 0.49 7.77
C MET A 186 -13.05 0.34 6.33
N LEU A 187 -13.67 -0.81 6.03
CA LEU A 187 -14.32 -1.09 4.74
C LEU A 187 -13.42 -0.90 3.52
N ILE A 188 -12.10 -1.08 3.62
CA ILE A 188 -11.20 -0.78 2.49
C ILE A 188 -11.51 -1.68 1.29
N GLY A 189 -11.48 -3.00 1.51
CA GLY A 189 -11.82 -4.01 0.51
C GLY A 189 -13.27 -3.87 0.04
N TYR A 190 -14.22 -3.69 0.96
CA TYR A 190 -15.61 -3.47 0.58
C TYR A 190 -15.80 -2.20 -0.27
N ARG A 191 -15.12 -1.09 0.05
CA ARG A 191 -15.18 0.15 -0.72
C ARG A 191 -14.67 -0.05 -2.14
N PHE A 192 -13.56 -0.77 -2.33
CA PHE A 192 -13.10 -1.12 -3.67
C PHE A 192 -14.17 -1.91 -4.44
N ARG A 193 -14.77 -2.93 -3.82
CA ARG A 193 -15.88 -3.68 -4.42
C ARG A 193 -17.06 -2.78 -4.81
N TYR A 194 -17.45 -1.89 -3.90
CA TYR A 194 -18.54 -0.93 -4.08
C TYR A 194 -18.28 0.07 -5.22
N LEU A 195 -17.08 0.63 -5.29
CA LEU A 195 -16.69 1.59 -6.34
C LEU A 195 -16.60 0.93 -7.72
N ILE A 196 -16.19 -0.34 -7.77
CA ILE A 196 -16.08 -1.11 -9.01
C ILE A 196 -17.47 -1.52 -9.50
N GLY A 197 -18.31 -2.03 -8.61
CA GLY A 197 -19.67 -2.47 -8.91
C GLY A 197 -19.74 -3.86 -9.56
N GLU A 198 -20.95 -4.23 -9.96
CA GLU A 198 -21.28 -5.45 -10.71
C GLU A 198 -21.15 -5.25 -12.22
N GLY A 199 -21.11 -4.00 -12.70
CA GLY A 199 -21.04 -3.71 -14.13
C GLY A 199 -22.38 -3.94 -14.84
N THR A 200 -23.48 -3.95 -14.09
CA THR A 200 -24.83 -4.15 -14.61
C THR A 200 -25.48 -2.81 -14.94
N GLY A 201 -26.58 -2.81 -15.69
CA GLY A 201 -27.21 -1.59 -16.20
C GLY A 201 -27.80 -0.62 -15.15
N LYS A 202 -27.62 -0.86 -13.84
CA LYS A 202 -28.17 -0.01 -12.77
C LYS A 202 -27.10 0.62 -11.88
N ASP A 203 -25.91 0.01 -11.75
CA ASP A 203 -24.84 0.53 -10.92
C ASP A 203 -23.90 1.38 -11.79
N GLU A 204 -24.05 2.70 -11.74
CA GLU A 204 -23.23 3.72 -12.44
C GLU A 204 -21.78 3.79 -11.89
N LYS A 205 -21.17 2.62 -11.71
CA LYS A 205 -19.87 2.35 -11.10
C LYS A 205 -18.80 2.10 -12.17
N ILE A 206 -17.55 1.95 -11.75
CA ILE A 206 -16.39 1.98 -12.66
C ILE A 206 -16.46 0.87 -13.70
N LEU A 207 -16.83 -0.35 -13.32
CA LEU A 207 -16.90 -1.48 -14.25
C LEU A 207 -17.95 -1.25 -15.33
N LYS A 208 -19.12 -0.69 -14.96
CA LYS A 208 -20.15 -0.31 -15.92
C LYS A 208 -19.65 0.75 -16.90
N LYS A 209 -18.97 1.80 -16.42
CA LYS A 209 -18.38 2.82 -17.29
C LYS A 209 -17.29 2.28 -18.22
N ALA A 210 -16.50 1.32 -17.75
CA ALA A 210 -15.55 0.61 -18.59
C ALA A 210 -16.26 -0.23 -19.67
N ILE A 211 -17.37 -0.90 -19.34
CA ILE A 211 -18.22 -1.63 -20.31
C ILE A 211 -18.80 -0.68 -21.37
N ASP A 212 -19.30 0.48 -20.95
CA ASP A 212 -19.85 1.48 -21.88
C ASP A 212 -18.79 2.03 -22.83
N LEU A 213 -17.60 2.35 -22.30
CA LEU A 213 -16.48 2.79 -23.14
C LEU A 213 -16.05 1.71 -24.12
N TYR A 214 -15.96 0.45 -23.69
CA TYR A 214 -15.64 -0.68 -24.58
C TYR A 214 -16.66 -0.79 -25.73
N ASN A 215 -17.95 -0.81 -25.41
CA ASN A 215 -19.01 -0.92 -26.40
C ASN A 215 -18.98 0.24 -27.39
N ASN A 216 -18.82 1.47 -26.90
CA ASN A 216 -18.75 2.66 -27.75
C ASN A 216 -17.49 2.68 -28.62
N ALA A 217 -16.33 2.26 -28.10
CA ALA A 217 -15.09 2.19 -28.87
C ALA A 217 -15.18 1.11 -29.95
N ASN A 218 -15.77 -0.05 -29.64
CA ASN A 218 -16.01 -1.11 -30.60
C ASN A 218 -17.02 -0.65 -31.69
N ASN A 219 -18.11 0.01 -31.31
CA ASN A 219 -19.08 0.58 -32.25
C ASN A 219 -18.42 1.62 -33.17
N LEU A 220 -17.56 2.49 -32.62
CA LEU A 220 -16.78 3.45 -33.40
C LEU A 220 -15.90 2.73 -34.43
N ALA A 221 -15.21 1.66 -34.06
CA ALA A 221 -14.38 0.87 -34.99
C ALA A 221 -15.20 0.16 -36.09
N GLN A 222 -16.47 -0.15 -35.80
CA GLN A 222 -17.40 -0.80 -36.73
C GLN A 222 -18.25 0.21 -37.52
N ALA A 223 -18.14 1.51 -37.23
CA ALA A 223 -18.94 2.54 -37.89
C ALA A 223 -18.79 2.46 -39.41
N SER A 224 -19.92 2.59 -40.12
CA SER A 224 -19.99 2.46 -41.58
C SER A 224 -19.07 3.46 -42.29
N GLY A 225 -18.92 4.66 -41.71
CA GLY A 225 -18.00 5.71 -42.19
C GLY A 225 -16.51 5.34 -42.17
N LEU A 226 -16.11 4.36 -41.36
CA LEU A 226 -14.73 3.85 -41.28
C LEU A 226 -14.51 2.57 -42.09
N GLN A 227 -15.54 2.00 -42.73
CA GLN A 227 -15.35 0.83 -43.57
C GLN A 227 -14.87 1.26 -44.97
N ALA A 228 -13.78 0.63 -45.45
CA ALA A 228 -13.32 0.84 -46.81
C ALA A 228 -14.37 0.35 -47.81
N LYS A 229 -14.61 1.11 -48.88
CA LYS A 229 -15.50 0.68 -49.96
C LYS A 229 -14.89 -0.54 -50.67
N PRO A 230 -15.69 -1.59 -50.96
CA PRO A 230 -15.23 -2.69 -51.81
C PRO A 230 -14.75 -2.15 -53.17
N GLY A 231 -13.55 -2.53 -53.60
CA GLY A 231 -12.98 -2.12 -54.90
C GLY A 231 -11.89 -1.03 -54.85
N GLY A 232 -11.46 -0.57 -53.66
CA GLY A 232 -10.18 0.15 -53.49
C GLY A 232 -10.09 1.57 -54.07
N GLN A 233 -11.20 2.18 -54.50
CA GLN A 233 -11.22 3.53 -55.06
C GLN A 233 -11.54 4.64 -54.04
N ASP A 234 -11.47 4.35 -52.73
CA ASP A 234 -11.73 5.35 -51.69
C ASP A 234 -10.43 6.10 -51.34
N PRO A 235 -10.32 7.41 -51.65
CA PRO A 235 -9.10 8.19 -51.38
C PRO A 235 -8.76 8.25 -49.88
N ASP A 236 -9.72 7.97 -48.99
CA ASP A 236 -9.54 7.96 -47.55
C ASP A 236 -9.25 6.57 -46.98
N THR A 237 -8.99 5.55 -47.81
CA THR A 237 -8.81 4.16 -47.36
C THR A 237 -7.79 4.02 -46.22
N GLU A 238 -6.60 4.61 -46.39
CA GLU A 238 -5.54 4.54 -45.37
C GLU A 238 -5.93 5.27 -44.08
N LEU A 239 -6.58 6.43 -44.21
CA LEU A 239 -7.05 7.19 -43.06
C LEU A 239 -8.12 6.40 -42.29
N LYS A 240 -9.13 5.86 -42.98
CA LYS A 240 -10.20 5.05 -42.38
C LYS A 240 -9.66 3.82 -41.66
N GLU A 241 -8.70 3.13 -42.26
CA GLU A 241 -8.05 1.98 -41.64
C GLU A 241 -7.26 2.38 -40.38
N LEU A 242 -6.51 3.49 -40.43
CA LEU A 242 -5.84 4.03 -39.24
C LEU A 242 -6.84 4.37 -38.12
N LEU A 243 -7.93 5.07 -38.44
CA LEU A 243 -8.96 5.43 -37.47
C LEU A 243 -9.64 4.20 -36.87
N LYS A 244 -9.92 3.17 -37.69
CA LYS A 244 -10.45 1.89 -37.23
C LYS A 244 -9.47 1.18 -36.29
N GLN A 245 -8.17 1.15 -36.63
CA GLN A 245 -7.13 0.56 -35.78
C GLN A 245 -6.99 1.28 -34.43
N LEU A 246 -7.07 2.62 -34.40
CA LEU A 246 -7.02 3.38 -33.16
C LEU A 246 -8.24 3.11 -32.26
N ALA A 247 -9.45 3.02 -32.84
CA ALA A 247 -10.67 2.67 -32.11
C ALA A 247 -10.61 1.22 -31.58
N ASN A 248 -10.13 0.27 -32.38
CA ASN A 248 -9.88 -1.11 -31.95
C ASN A 248 -8.84 -1.21 -30.82
N ALA A 249 -7.78 -0.41 -30.88
CA ALA A 249 -6.77 -0.37 -29.82
C ALA A 249 -7.35 0.15 -28.50
N LEU A 250 -8.22 1.17 -28.55
CA LEU A 250 -8.97 1.65 -27.38
C LEU A 250 -9.90 0.56 -26.84
N ALA A 251 -10.71 -0.08 -27.70
CA ALA A 251 -11.58 -1.18 -27.29
C ALA A 251 -10.78 -2.33 -26.66
N THR A 252 -9.63 -2.70 -27.23
CA THR A 252 -8.75 -3.76 -26.70
C THR A 252 -8.15 -3.39 -25.34
N ALA A 253 -7.71 -2.13 -25.15
CA ALA A 253 -7.16 -1.68 -23.87
C ALA A 253 -8.20 -1.72 -22.74
N VAL A 254 -9.45 -1.35 -23.05
CA VAL A 254 -10.57 -1.49 -22.11
C VAL A 254 -10.94 -2.96 -21.90
N GLY A 255 -10.94 -3.72 -23.00
CA GLY A 255 -11.24 -5.14 -23.17
C GLY A 255 -12.68 -5.54 -22.88
N ASP A 256 -13.02 -6.76 -23.24
CA ASP A 256 -14.29 -7.39 -22.88
C ASP A 256 -14.23 -7.97 -21.45
N ASN A 257 -15.39 -8.13 -20.82
CA ASN A 257 -15.50 -8.60 -19.43
C ASN A 257 -15.05 -10.06 -19.24
N THR A 258 -14.88 -10.81 -20.34
CA THR A 258 -14.80 -12.28 -20.31
C THR A 258 -13.53 -12.90 -20.89
N GLY A 259 -12.74 -12.20 -21.69
CA GLY A 259 -11.70 -12.85 -22.51
C GLY A 259 -10.31 -12.24 -22.49
N SER A 260 -10.19 -10.96 -22.14
CA SER A 260 -8.95 -10.21 -22.32
C SER A 260 -8.11 -10.16 -21.03
N PRO A 261 -7.08 -11.02 -20.84
CA PRO A 261 -6.32 -11.10 -19.58
C PRO A 261 -5.55 -9.81 -19.26
N ASN A 262 -5.38 -8.92 -20.25
CA ASN A 262 -4.60 -7.70 -20.14
C ASN A 262 -5.44 -6.42 -20.16
N SER A 263 -6.75 -6.49 -19.92
CA SER A 263 -7.67 -5.36 -20.04
C SER A 263 -7.98 -4.64 -18.72
N LEU A 264 -8.53 -3.42 -18.83
CA LEU A 264 -9.03 -2.68 -17.66
C LEU A 264 -10.19 -3.40 -16.98
N GLN A 265 -11.15 -3.94 -17.73
CA GLN A 265 -12.29 -4.66 -17.14
C GLN A 265 -11.84 -5.88 -16.32
N LYS A 266 -10.86 -6.64 -16.82
CA LYS A 266 -10.28 -7.77 -16.08
C LYS A 266 -9.59 -7.32 -14.79
N ALA A 267 -8.77 -6.27 -14.86
CA ALA A 267 -8.09 -5.74 -13.67
C ALA A 267 -9.10 -5.24 -12.61
N LEU A 268 -10.21 -4.63 -13.03
CA LEU A 268 -11.29 -4.21 -12.12
C LEU A 268 -11.96 -5.41 -11.43
N ASN A 269 -12.28 -6.47 -12.15
CA ASN A 269 -12.83 -7.69 -11.55
C ASN A 269 -11.85 -8.37 -10.58
N ASP A 270 -10.57 -8.37 -10.93
CA ASP A 270 -9.52 -8.89 -10.08
C ASP A 270 -9.39 -8.11 -8.77
N LEU A 271 -9.43 -6.76 -8.85
CA LEU A 271 -9.45 -5.91 -7.66
C LEU A 271 -10.71 -6.12 -6.82
N LYS A 272 -11.87 -6.28 -7.47
CA LYS A 272 -13.13 -6.58 -6.77
C LYS A 272 -13.09 -7.89 -5.99
N THR A 273 -12.38 -8.89 -6.49
CA THR A 273 -12.28 -10.21 -5.82
C THR A 273 -11.10 -10.30 -4.85
N ALA A 274 -10.28 -9.26 -4.75
CA ALA A 274 -9.17 -9.20 -3.79
C ALA A 274 -9.69 -9.20 -2.35
N SER A 275 -9.15 -10.13 -1.54
CA SER A 275 -9.64 -10.42 -0.17
C SER A 275 -8.62 -10.12 0.92
N THR A 276 -7.41 -9.69 0.57
CA THR A 276 -6.38 -9.29 1.52
C THR A 276 -5.79 -7.95 1.12
N ASP A 277 -5.27 -7.23 2.10
CA ASP A 277 -4.71 -5.89 1.93
C ASP A 277 -3.60 -5.85 0.88
N ALA A 278 -2.70 -6.85 0.91
CA ALA A 278 -1.63 -7.00 -0.07
C ALA A 278 -2.17 -7.15 -1.49
N LEU A 279 -3.21 -8.00 -1.67
CA LEU A 279 -3.86 -8.19 -2.98
C LEU A 279 -4.60 -6.95 -3.45
N ILE A 280 -5.28 -6.25 -2.54
CA ILE A 280 -6.00 -5.01 -2.86
C ILE A 280 -5.00 -3.97 -3.40
N VAL A 281 -3.86 -3.79 -2.73
CA VAL A 281 -2.83 -2.84 -3.17
C VAL A 281 -2.28 -3.24 -4.54
N GLU A 282 -1.91 -4.51 -4.72
CA GLU A 282 -1.36 -5.03 -5.96
C GLU A 282 -2.35 -4.88 -7.13
N LYS A 283 -3.60 -5.27 -6.92
CA LYS A 283 -4.66 -5.17 -7.94
C LYS A 283 -5.07 -3.73 -8.24
N ALA A 284 -5.01 -2.83 -7.26
CA ALA A 284 -5.27 -1.42 -7.50
C ALA A 284 -4.17 -0.78 -8.37
N GLN A 285 -2.90 -1.16 -8.16
CA GLN A 285 -1.80 -0.74 -9.04
C GLN A 285 -2.00 -1.24 -10.48
N GLU A 286 -2.41 -2.50 -10.63
CA GLU A 286 -2.74 -3.08 -11.94
C GLU A 286 -3.86 -2.27 -12.62
N VAL A 287 -4.95 -1.97 -11.91
CA VAL A 287 -6.05 -1.14 -12.39
C VAL A 287 -5.58 0.26 -12.84
N ILE A 288 -4.73 0.93 -12.07
CA ILE A 288 -4.12 2.22 -12.43
C ILE A 288 -3.32 2.12 -13.72
N LYS A 289 -2.47 1.10 -13.83
CA LYS A 289 -1.67 0.90 -15.04
C LYS A 289 -2.54 0.63 -16.27
N LYS A 290 -3.57 -0.23 -16.15
CA LYS A 290 -4.49 -0.52 -17.26
C LYS A 290 -5.31 0.71 -17.65
N TYR A 291 -5.74 1.50 -16.68
CA TYR A 291 -6.43 2.77 -16.94
C TYR A 291 -5.53 3.77 -17.68
N ASN A 292 -4.26 3.88 -17.31
CA ASN A 292 -3.30 4.71 -18.05
C ASN A 292 -3.13 4.24 -19.51
N ALA A 293 -3.11 2.93 -19.76
CA ALA A 293 -3.10 2.40 -21.12
C ALA A 293 -4.38 2.77 -21.92
N VAL A 294 -5.54 2.75 -21.26
CA VAL A 294 -6.82 3.22 -21.84
C VAL A 294 -6.75 4.73 -22.12
N LYS A 295 -6.22 5.53 -21.20
CA LYS A 295 -6.03 6.98 -21.34
C LYS A 295 -5.10 7.33 -22.50
N ASP A 296 -4.01 6.59 -22.67
CA ASP A 296 -3.09 6.74 -23.80
C ASP A 296 -3.75 6.37 -25.13
N ALA A 297 -4.48 5.26 -25.18
CA ALA A 297 -5.23 4.84 -26.37
C ALA A 297 -6.30 5.86 -26.75
N TYR A 298 -7.07 6.36 -25.78
CA TYR A 298 -8.04 7.43 -25.99
C TYR A 298 -7.36 8.73 -26.42
N GLY A 299 -6.18 9.07 -25.88
CA GLY A 299 -5.39 10.22 -26.30
C GLY A 299 -5.04 10.18 -27.80
N LYS A 300 -4.78 8.98 -28.36
CA LYS A 300 -4.55 8.79 -29.80
C LYS A 300 -5.84 8.97 -30.62
N VAL A 301 -6.97 8.44 -30.13
CA VAL A 301 -8.29 8.64 -30.75
C VAL A 301 -8.68 10.13 -30.75
N ARG A 302 -8.51 10.82 -29.61
CA ARG A 302 -8.81 12.26 -29.45
C ARG A 302 -7.97 13.15 -30.37
N LYS A 303 -6.70 12.81 -30.64
CA LYS A 303 -5.86 13.54 -31.61
C LYS A 303 -6.44 13.52 -33.03
N LYS A 304 -7.38 12.61 -33.31
CA LYS A 304 -8.09 12.43 -34.58
C LYS A 304 -9.57 12.85 -34.52
N GLU A 305 -9.94 13.65 -33.51
CA GLU A 305 -11.32 14.12 -33.29
C GLU A 305 -11.94 14.73 -34.55
N LYS A 306 -11.19 15.54 -35.31
CA LYS A 306 -11.68 16.19 -36.53
C LYS A 306 -12.01 15.17 -37.62
N GLU A 307 -11.10 14.22 -37.86
CA GLU A 307 -11.27 13.18 -38.87
C GLU A 307 -12.40 12.22 -38.52
N TYR A 308 -12.52 11.82 -37.24
CA TYR A 308 -13.68 11.04 -36.79
C TYR A 308 -14.99 11.81 -37.00
N THR A 309 -15.08 13.07 -36.57
CA THR A 309 -16.31 13.87 -36.68
C THR A 309 -16.72 14.09 -38.15
N ALA A 310 -15.77 14.11 -39.08
CA ALA A 310 -16.04 14.24 -40.50
C ALA A 310 -16.56 12.93 -41.13
N LEU A 311 -16.14 11.77 -40.61
CA LEU A 311 -16.41 10.47 -41.22
C LEU A 311 -17.50 9.66 -40.53
N VAL A 312 -17.77 9.88 -39.23
CA VAL A 312 -18.77 9.13 -38.45
C VAL A 312 -19.75 10.07 -37.74
N THR A 313 -21.01 9.64 -37.59
CA THR A 313 -22.10 10.49 -37.08
C THR A 313 -22.48 10.11 -35.65
N GLY A 314 -21.78 10.69 -34.68
CA GLY A 314 -22.15 10.62 -33.26
C GLY A 314 -21.43 9.53 -32.45
N GLU A 315 -20.90 8.47 -33.06
CA GLU A 315 -20.18 7.40 -32.35
C GLU A 315 -18.97 7.93 -31.57
N TYR A 316 -18.22 8.87 -32.16
CA TYR A 316 -17.10 9.53 -31.46
C TYR A 316 -17.56 10.33 -30.24
N THR A 317 -18.71 11.02 -30.33
CA THR A 317 -19.28 11.76 -29.20
C THR A 317 -19.62 10.84 -28.04
N LEU A 318 -20.15 9.64 -28.32
CA LEU A 318 -20.43 8.62 -27.31
C LEU A 318 -19.14 8.10 -26.64
N VAL A 319 -18.06 7.87 -27.41
CA VAL A 319 -16.74 7.49 -26.86
C VAL A 319 -16.20 8.60 -25.95
N LYS A 320 -16.27 9.86 -26.38
CA LYS A 320 -15.80 11.02 -25.60
C LYS A 320 -16.54 11.14 -24.26
N SER A 321 -17.87 11.02 -24.27
CA SER A 321 -18.69 11.06 -23.05
C SER A 321 -18.37 9.86 -22.13
N ALA A 322 -18.32 8.65 -22.68
CA ALA A 322 -18.05 7.44 -21.89
C ALA A 322 -16.65 7.44 -21.27
N PHE A 323 -15.64 7.99 -21.97
CA PHE A 323 -14.30 8.14 -21.39
C PHE A 323 -14.30 9.13 -20.24
N LYS A 324 -15.01 10.26 -20.36
CA LYS A 324 -15.12 11.26 -19.28
C LYS A 324 -15.80 10.68 -18.04
N ASP A 325 -16.90 9.94 -18.24
CA ASP A 325 -17.59 9.24 -17.15
C ASP A 325 -16.68 8.22 -16.46
N LEU A 326 -15.88 7.48 -17.24
CA LEU A 326 -14.90 6.53 -16.70
C LEU A 326 -13.81 7.26 -15.91
N GLU A 327 -13.25 8.35 -16.44
CA GLU A 327 -12.21 9.16 -15.79
C GLU A 327 -12.69 9.69 -14.43
N ASP A 328 -13.92 10.21 -14.36
CA ASP A 328 -14.48 10.72 -13.11
C ASP A 328 -14.62 9.64 -12.03
N LYS A 329 -15.07 8.44 -12.41
CA LYS A 329 -15.18 7.32 -11.48
C LYS A 329 -13.81 6.75 -11.09
N PHE A 330 -12.87 6.76 -12.03
CA PHE A 330 -11.51 6.31 -11.79
C PHE A 330 -10.77 7.21 -10.80
N ASP A 331 -10.95 8.53 -10.89
CA ASP A 331 -10.36 9.49 -9.96
C ASP A 331 -10.76 9.21 -8.50
N VAL A 332 -12.00 8.79 -8.26
CA VAL A 332 -12.48 8.37 -6.93
C VAL A 332 -11.77 7.11 -6.43
N LEU A 333 -11.58 6.12 -7.32
CA LEU A 333 -10.82 4.90 -7.01
C LEU A 333 -9.37 5.22 -6.69
N GLN A 334 -8.72 6.05 -7.51
CA GLN A 334 -7.33 6.45 -7.33
C GLN A 334 -7.14 7.20 -6.02
N LYS A 335 -8.04 8.15 -5.68
CA LYS A 335 -8.05 8.81 -4.37
C LYS A 335 -8.17 7.80 -3.22
N SER A 336 -9.05 6.79 -3.37
CA SER A 336 -9.22 5.74 -2.37
C SER A 336 -7.91 4.96 -2.16
N TYR A 337 -7.27 4.53 -3.24
CA TYR A 337 -5.98 3.84 -3.21
C TYR A 337 -4.86 4.68 -2.57
N VAL A 338 -4.73 5.94 -2.97
CA VAL A 338 -3.75 6.89 -2.41
C VAL A 338 -3.94 7.04 -0.90
N ASN A 339 -5.18 7.14 -0.43
CA ASN A 339 -5.48 7.24 0.99
C ASN A 339 -5.15 5.94 1.75
N VAL A 340 -5.37 4.77 1.17
CA VAL A 340 -4.97 3.47 1.76
C VAL A 340 -3.45 3.41 1.90
N LEU A 341 -2.69 3.74 0.85
CA LEU A 341 -1.23 3.80 0.92
C LEU A 341 -0.76 4.77 2.02
N ARG A 342 -1.34 5.96 2.05
CA ARG A 342 -1.02 6.96 3.07
C ARG A 342 -1.25 6.42 4.48
N LEU A 343 -2.40 5.77 4.72
CA LEU A 343 -2.67 5.16 6.02
C LEU A 343 -1.63 4.12 6.39
N ARG A 344 -1.22 3.23 5.47
CA ARG A 344 -0.19 2.23 5.74
C ARG A 344 1.17 2.85 6.07
N VAL A 345 1.50 3.95 5.41
CA VAL A 345 2.72 4.71 5.74
C VAL A 345 2.59 5.41 7.10
N GLN A 346 1.43 5.94 7.46
CA GLN A 346 1.19 6.48 8.82
C GLN A 346 1.25 5.38 9.88
N GLU A 347 0.69 4.21 9.57
CA GLU A 347 0.76 3.01 10.40
C GLU A 347 2.21 2.59 10.64
N LEU A 348 3.05 2.65 9.59
CA LEU A 348 4.49 2.40 9.67
C LEU A 348 5.18 3.40 10.60
N SER A 349 4.83 4.68 10.49
CA SER A 349 5.30 5.73 11.41
C SER A 349 4.92 5.41 12.86
N THR A 350 3.67 5.05 13.11
CA THR A 350 3.18 4.71 14.46
C THR A 350 3.90 3.48 15.03
N ARG A 351 4.03 2.40 14.26
CA ARG A 351 4.76 1.20 14.71
C ARG A 351 6.23 1.49 14.98
N ALA A 352 6.86 2.37 14.20
CA ALA A 352 8.22 2.81 14.45
C ALA A 352 8.32 3.59 15.78
N HIS A 353 7.32 4.43 16.08
CA HIS A 353 7.23 5.08 17.38
C HIS A 353 7.04 4.09 18.54
N THR A 354 6.23 3.05 18.37
CA THR A 354 6.08 2.00 19.38
C THR A 354 7.41 1.30 19.67
N ILE A 355 8.21 0.98 18.65
CA ILE A 355 9.57 0.43 18.86
C ILE A 355 10.42 1.42 19.66
N TYR A 356 10.38 2.71 19.33
CA TYR A 356 11.08 3.75 20.09
C TYR A 356 10.72 3.70 21.58
N GLU A 357 9.44 3.63 21.92
CA GLU A 357 9.00 3.56 23.31
C GLU A 357 9.51 2.28 23.99
N LYS A 358 9.32 1.11 23.37
CA LYS A 358 9.71 -0.18 23.96
C LYS A 358 11.23 -0.32 24.09
N ALA A 359 11.99 0.16 23.12
CA ALA A 359 13.45 0.19 23.19
C ALA A 359 13.94 1.19 24.26
N SER A 360 13.24 2.31 24.45
CA SER A 360 13.51 3.23 25.56
C SER A 360 13.24 2.59 26.93
N ASP A 361 12.22 1.75 27.07
CA ASP A 361 11.97 1.02 28.32
C ASP A 361 13.05 -0.04 28.59
N LEU A 362 13.51 -0.72 27.53
CA LEU A 362 14.54 -1.76 27.60
C LEU A 362 15.91 -1.21 28.06
N LYS A 363 16.17 0.09 27.90
CA LYS A 363 17.44 0.72 28.32
C LYS A 363 17.75 0.57 29.81
N ALA A 364 16.73 0.28 30.63
CA ALA A 364 16.89 0.00 32.06
C ALA A 364 17.60 -1.33 32.35
N VAL A 365 17.73 -2.21 31.34
CA VAL A 365 18.53 -3.44 31.41
C VAL A 365 19.95 -3.07 30.99
N SER A 366 20.87 -2.98 31.95
CA SER A 366 22.20 -2.41 31.73
C SER A 366 22.99 -3.13 30.63
N GLU A 367 22.85 -4.45 30.51
CA GLU A 367 23.54 -5.26 29.49
C GLU A 367 22.98 -5.09 28.07
N LEU A 368 21.83 -4.43 27.92
CA LEU A 368 21.16 -4.18 26.63
C LEU A 368 21.07 -2.68 26.30
N SER A 369 21.53 -1.81 27.20
CA SER A 369 21.21 -0.37 27.14
C SER A 369 21.76 0.32 25.89
N GLU A 370 22.98 0.00 25.47
CA GLU A 370 23.63 0.59 24.30
C GLU A 370 22.86 0.28 23.00
N GLU A 371 22.60 -1.00 22.73
CA GLU A 371 21.89 -1.44 21.53
C GLU A 371 20.42 -1.06 21.57
N ALA A 372 19.79 -1.04 22.75
CA ALA A 372 18.43 -0.54 22.92
C ALA A 372 18.34 0.95 22.57
N ASN A 373 19.31 1.78 22.96
CA ASN A 373 19.37 3.18 22.54
C ASN A 373 19.58 3.31 21.03
N ALA A 374 20.44 2.50 20.42
CA ALA A 374 20.67 2.52 18.98
C ALA A 374 19.40 2.15 18.18
N LEU A 375 18.66 1.12 18.63
CA LEU A 375 17.38 0.74 18.03
C LEU A 375 16.33 1.84 18.21
N ARG A 376 16.24 2.41 19.42
CA ARG A 376 15.34 3.54 19.73
C ARG A 376 15.56 4.67 18.73
N ASP A 377 16.80 5.13 18.58
CA ASP A 377 17.13 6.30 17.77
C ASP A 377 16.94 6.04 16.26
N ALA A 378 17.18 4.80 15.81
CA ALA A 378 16.86 4.38 14.44
C ALA A 378 15.35 4.42 14.16
N ALA A 379 14.54 3.96 15.12
CA ALA A 379 13.09 3.92 14.99
C ALA A 379 12.48 5.34 15.06
N SER A 380 12.97 6.18 15.96
CA SER A 380 12.64 7.60 16.07
C SER A 380 13.74 8.37 16.79
N SER A 381 14.22 9.48 16.22
CA SER A 381 15.40 10.16 16.76
C SER A 381 15.08 11.41 17.59
N GLY A 382 13.83 11.61 18.03
CA GLY A 382 13.38 12.89 18.64
C GLY A 382 13.56 14.14 17.74
N GLY A 383 14.01 13.93 16.50
CA GLY A 383 14.32 14.90 15.45
C GLY A 383 13.98 14.29 14.08
N LYS A 384 14.35 14.92 12.96
CA LYS A 384 13.86 14.58 11.61
C LYS A 384 14.43 13.27 10.98
N GLY A 385 15.14 12.44 11.74
CA GLY A 385 16.06 11.45 11.18
C GLY A 385 15.66 9.97 11.28
N GLY A 386 14.70 9.60 12.13
CA GLY A 386 14.29 8.20 12.35
C GLY A 386 13.23 7.72 11.36
N LEU A 387 12.96 6.41 11.35
CA LEU A 387 11.94 5.80 10.51
C LEU A 387 10.56 6.46 10.69
N GLN A 388 10.17 6.76 11.94
CA GLN A 388 8.92 7.47 12.23
C GLN A 388 8.79 8.76 11.42
N GLN A 389 9.82 9.63 11.46
CA GLN A 389 9.75 10.93 10.80
C GLN A 389 9.77 10.82 9.28
N LYS A 390 10.54 9.87 8.74
CA LYS A 390 10.57 9.62 7.28
C LYS A 390 9.24 9.06 6.78
N ALA A 391 8.64 8.12 7.52
CA ALA A 391 7.32 7.60 7.20
C ALA A 391 6.26 8.71 7.28
N ALA A 392 6.27 9.54 8.32
CA ALA A 392 5.37 10.70 8.40
C ALA A 392 5.56 11.69 7.23
N ALA A 393 6.81 11.95 6.82
CA ALA A 393 7.12 12.81 5.68
C ALA A 393 6.61 12.21 4.35
N LEU A 394 6.80 10.90 4.12
CA LEU A 394 6.26 10.19 2.96
C LEU A 394 4.72 10.25 2.93
N ALA A 395 4.06 10.01 4.07
CA ALA A 395 2.60 10.15 4.16
C ALA A 395 2.13 11.58 3.81
N GLY A 396 2.92 12.60 4.20
CA GLY A 396 2.70 13.98 3.78
C GLY A 396 2.89 14.19 2.28
N ALA A 397 3.96 13.64 1.69
CA ALA A 397 4.25 13.74 0.27
C ALA A 397 3.16 13.09 -0.60
N ILE A 398 2.63 11.94 -0.17
CA ILE A 398 1.52 11.24 -0.84
C ILE A 398 0.26 12.12 -0.96
N ASN A 399 0.06 13.12 -0.08
CA ASN A 399 -1.10 14.03 -0.16
C ASN A 399 -0.99 15.09 -1.25
N THR A 400 0.19 15.28 -1.85
CA THR A 400 0.40 16.34 -2.83
C THR A 400 0.18 15.81 -4.24
N LYS A 401 -0.67 16.49 -5.03
CA LYS A 401 -1.06 16.08 -6.40
C LYS A 401 0.14 15.91 -7.34
N ASP A 402 1.23 16.62 -7.05
CA ASP A 402 2.48 16.65 -7.82
C ASP A 402 3.69 16.12 -7.02
N GLY A 403 3.46 15.50 -5.86
CA GLY A 403 4.52 15.08 -4.97
C GLY A 403 5.39 13.98 -5.57
N ASP A 404 6.65 14.29 -5.83
CA ASP A 404 7.65 13.25 -6.02
C ASP A 404 7.77 12.44 -4.74
N THR A 405 7.25 11.22 -4.77
CA THR A 405 7.30 10.28 -3.64
C THR A 405 8.55 9.41 -3.68
N THR A 406 9.39 9.50 -4.73
CA THR A 406 10.56 8.64 -4.92
C THR A 406 11.56 8.84 -3.79
N ALA A 407 12.07 10.06 -3.61
CA ALA A 407 13.04 10.34 -2.56
C ALA A 407 12.50 10.05 -1.13
N PRO A 408 11.29 10.49 -0.73
CA PRO A 408 10.73 10.12 0.57
C PRO A 408 10.54 8.60 0.75
N THR A 409 10.25 7.86 -0.32
CA THR A 409 10.13 6.39 -0.28
C THR A 409 11.49 5.75 -0.01
N ASP A 410 12.53 6.16 -0.75
CA ASP A 410 13.89 5.65 -0.56
C ASP A 410 14.41 5.93 0.85
N GLU A 411 14.13 7.11 1.40
CA GLU A 411 14.47 7.46 2.77
C GLU A 411 13.77 6.55 3.80
N VAL A 412 12.47 6.24 3.61
CA VAL A 412 11.73 5.30 4.47
C VAL A 412 12.36 3.91 4.43
N ILE A 413 12.73 3.44 3.25
CA ILE A 413 13.38 2.14 3.10
C ILE A 413 14.72 2.11 3.82
N GLN A 414 15.60 3.08 3.55
CA GLN A 414 16.92 3.15 4.18
C GLN A 414 16.82 3.18 5.71
N LYS A 415 15.84 3.91 6.26
CA LYS A 415 15.62 3.95 7.71
C LYS A 415 15.03 2.67 8.27
N PHE A 416 14.19 1.97 7.53
CA PHE A 416 13.74 0.64 7.95
C PHE A 416 14.90 -0.36 7.99
N ASP A 417 15.79 -0.34 6.99
CA ASP A 417 17.00 -1.18 6.98
C ASP A 417 17.89 -0.87 8.20
N THR A 418 18.04 0.42 8.52
CA THR A 418 18.76 0.85 9.73
C THR A 418 18.12 0.30 11.01
N VAL A 419 16.78 0.36 11.15
CA VAL A 419 16.05 -0.24 12.28
C VAL A 419 16.29 -1.74 12.36
N THR A 420 16.28 -2.43 11.22
CA THR A 420 16.54 -3.87 11.14
C THR A 420 17.94 -4.22 11.60
N ASP A 421 18.95 -3.50 11.12
CA ASP A 421 20.34 -3.72 11.55
C ASP A 421 20.49 -3.51 13.06
N LYS A 422 19.91 -2.44 13.62
CA LYS A 422 19.97 -2.17 15.06
C LYS A 422 19.19 -3.16 15.92
N TYR A 423 18.08 -3.68 15.42
CA TYR A 423 17.39 -4.77 16.08
C TYR A 423 18.23 -6.06 16.05
N ASN A 424 18.91 -6.36 14.95
CA ASN A 424 19.79 -7.53 14.85
C ASN A 424 21.00 -7.42 15.79
N ASP A 425 21.61 -6.23 15.90
CA ASP A 425 22.67 -5.93 16.87
C ASP A 425 22.19 -6.21 18.31
N LEU A 426 21.00 -5.72 18.67
CA LEU A 426 20.37 -5.96 19.98
C LEU A 426 20.09 -7.45 20.19
N LYS A 427 19.51 -8.12 19.19
CA LYS A 427 19.16 -9.55 19.23
C LYS A 427 20.38 -10.45 19.38
N ALA A 428 21.56 -10.01 18.94
CA ALA A 428 22.81 -10.75 19.08
C ALA A 428 23.33 -10.79 20.54
N LYS A 429 22.78 -9.99 21.46
CA LYS A 429 23.21 -9.98 22.86
C LYS A 429 22.74 -11.23 23.61
N ALA A 430 23.66 -11.84 24.36
CA ALA A 430 23.39 -13.06 25.12
C ALA A 430 22.17 -12.95 26.05
N LYS A 431 22.01 -11.81 26.75
CA LYS A 431 20.85 -11.56 27.63
C LYS A 431 19.53 -11.51 26.85
N TYR A 432 19.53 -10.91 25.66
CA TYR A 432 18.37 -10.85 24.78
C TYR A 432 18.02 -12.25 24.24
N GLN A 433 19.03 -13.00 23.78
CA GLN A 433 18.86 -14.38 23.29
C GLN A 433 18.29 -15.32 24.36
N ALA A 434 18.77 -15.20 25.61
CA ALA A 434 18.27 -16.01 26.71
C ALA A 434 16.78 -15.72 27.00
N ALA A 435 16.37 -14.45 26.96
CA ALA A 435 14.97 -14.05 27.12
C ALA A 435 14.11 -14.56 25.94
N LEU A 436 14.58 -14.42 24.70
CA LEU A 436 13.89 -14.97 23.52
C LEU A 436 13.69 -16.48 23.60
N ALA A 437 14.71 -17.24 24.01
CA ALA A 437 14.60 -18.70 24.13
C ALA A 437 13.49 -19.12 25.12
N LYS A 438 13.30 -18.37 26.22
CA LYS A 438 12.19 -18.61 27.16
C LYS A 438 10.83 -18.27 26.57
N ILE A 439 10.74 -17.16 25.82
CA ILE A 439 9.51 -16.75 25.12
C ILE A 439 9.12 -17.80 24.07
N GLU A 440 10.08 -18.29 23.28
CA GLU A 440 9.89 -19.33 22.26
C GLU A 440 9.52 -20.69 22.85
N ALA A 441 10.01 -21.00 24.07
CA ALA A 441 9.60 -22.16 24.84
C ALA A 441 8.17 -22.05 25.41
N GLY A 442 7.48 -20.92 25.21
CA GLY A 442 6.12 -20.69 25.68
C GLY A 442 6.04 -20.53 27.21
N GLN A 443 7.12 -20.08 27.85
CA GLN A 443 7.14 -19.90 29.30
C GLN A 443 6.14 -18.81 29.70
N SER A 444 5.16 -19.15 30.55
CA SER A 444 4.06 -18.25 30.94
C SER A 444 4.45 -17.19 31.97
N SER A 445 5.55 -17.41 32.70
CA SER A 445 6.10 -16.47 33.67
C SER A 445 7.45 -15.96 33.18
N LEU A 446 7.47 -14.69 32.79
CA LEU A 446 8.67 -13.96 32.34
C LEU A 446 9.05 -12.94 33.42
N GLU A 447 10.35 -12.85 33.70
CA GLU A 447 10.90 -11.80 34.56
C GLU A 447 10.63 -10.40 33.95
N PRO A 448 10.60 -9.32 34.74
CA PRO A 448 10.29 -7.98 34.23
C PRO A 448 11.14 -7.54 33.03
N ASP A 449 12.42 -7.89 32.99
CA ASP A 449 13.31 -7.57 31.87
C ASP A 449 13.04 -8.44 30.63
N GLU A 450 12.60 -9.69 30.82
CA GLU A 450 12.22 -10.59 29.74
C GLU A 450 10.92 -10.12 29.07
N GLN A 451 9.98 -9.55 29.85
CA GLN A 451 8.78 -8.89 29.32
C GLN A 451 9.13 -7.68 28.44
N LYS A 452 10.13 -6.88 28.82
CA LYS A 452 10.61 -5.76 27.98
C LYS A 452 11.23 -6.27 26.66
N VAL A 453 12.01 -7.35 26.71
CA VAL A 453 12.55 -8.01 25.51
C VAL A 453 11.41 -8.48 24.60
N GLN A 454 10.40 -9.16 25.16
CA GLN A 454 9.22 -9.62 24.42
C GLN A 454 8.48 -8.46 23.74
N ALA A 455 8.32 -7.33 24.43
CA ALA A 455 7.65 -6.14 23.90
C ALA A 455 8.39 -5.55 22.70
N VAL A 456 9.73 -5.45 22.78
CA VAL A 456 10.58 -5.00 21.65
C VAL A 456 10.51 -5.99 20.49
N ASP A 457 10.64 -7.29 20.74
CA ASP A 457 10.58 -8.32 19.69
C ASP A 457 9.25 -8.31 18.94
N THR A 458 8.15 -8.24 19.70
CA THR A 458 6.79 -8.17 19.13
C THR A 458 6.62 -6.90 18.30
N SER A 459 7.03 -5.75 18.83
CA SER A 459 6.92 -4.46 18.13
C SER A 459 7.77 -4.43 16.84
N TYR A 460 8.96 -5.04 16.85
CA TYR A 460 9.78 -5.16 15.65
C TYR A 460 9.15 -6.09 14.61
N ARG A 461 8.66 -7.27 14.99
CA ARG A 461 7.97 -8.19 14.06
C ARG A 461 6.75 -7.52 13.45
N ASP A 462 5.99 -6.80 14.24
CA ASP A 462 4.82 -6.04 13.82
C ASP A 462 5.17 -4.96 12.80
N LEU A 463 6.18 -4.12 13.09
CA LEU A 463 6.69 -3.13 12.15
C LEU A 463 7.18 -3.81 10.86
N LYS A 464 7.96 -4.88 10.99
CA LYS A 464 8.54 -5.61 9.86
C LYS A 464 7.46 -6.23 8.99
N ASN A 465 6.43 -6.84 9.57
CA ASN A 465 5.32 -7.42 8.82
C ASN A 465 4.56 -6.36 8.03
N LEU A 466 4.30 -5.20 8.64
CA LEU A 466 3.68 -4.07 7.94
C LEU A 466 4.59 -3.56 6.81
N TYR A 467 5.86 -3.29 7.09
CA TYR A 467 6.82 -2.81 6.10
C TYR A 467 6.97 -3.79 4.93
N ASP A 468 7.11 -5.09 5.23
CA ASP A 468 7.16 -6.16 4.24
C ASP A 468 5.88 -6.21 3.40
N SER A 469 4.70 -5.96 3.99
CA SER A 469 3.45 -5.89 3.23
C SER A 469 3.42 -4.72 2.23
N ILE A 470 4.03 -3.58 2.59
CA ILE A 470 4.15 -2.40 1.72
C ILE A 470 5.22 -2.64 0.63
N LEU A 471 6.37 -3.19 1.02
CA LEU A 471 7.54 -3.30 0.15
C LEU A 471 7.52 -4.54 -0.74
N ASN A 472 7.07 -5.70 -0.25
CA ASN A 472 7.12 -6.95 -1.01
C ASN A 472 6.26 -6.88 -2.27
N VAL A 473 5.16 -6.12 -2.26
CA VAL A 473 4.36 -5.88 -3.46
C VAL A 473 5.21 -5.17 -4.52
N ASN A 474 5.92 -4.11 -4.13
CA ASN A 474 6.79 -3.36 -5.04
C ASN A 474 7.99 -4.19 -5.51
N LYS A 475 8.69 -4.87 -4.60
CA LYS A 475 9.87 -5.71 -4.92
C LYS A 475 9.48 -6.90 -5.79
N ALA A 476 8.39 -7.59 -5.48
CA ALA A 476 7.94 -8.73 -6.27
C ALA A 476 7.50 -8.27 -7.67
N THR A 477 6.86 -7.10 -7.79
CA THR A 477 6.52 -6.49 -9.07
C THR A 477 7.75 -6.09 -9.89
N LYS A 478 8.73 -5.40 -9.29
CA LYS A 478 9.98 -5.04 -9.96
C LYS A 478 10.73 -6.31 -10.41
N LEU A 479 10.89 -7.28 -9.50
CA LEU A 479 11.55 -8.55 -9.81
C LEU A 479 10.82 -9.33 -10.91
N ARG A 480 9.49 -9.28 -10.98
CA ARG A 480 8.70 -9.87 -12.07
C ARG A 480 8.97 -9.20 -13.41
N VAL A 481 9.00 -7.88 -13.44
CA VAL A 481 9.31 -7.11 -14.65
C VAL A 481 10.71 -7.46 -15.14
N GLU A 482 11.70 -7.43 -14.24
CA GLU A 482 13.09 -7.79 -14.56
C GLU A 482 13.25 -9.27 -14.92
N ALA A 483 12.41 -10.16 -14.37
CA ALA A 483 12.37 -11.56 -14.78
C ALA A 483 12.03 -11.71 -16.26
N GLY A 484 11.15 -10.86 -16.78
CA GLY A 484 10.72 -10.87 -18.18
C GLY A 484 9.78 -12.02 -18.53
N THR A 485 9.02 -11.84 -19.61
CA THR A 485 8.07 -12.84 -20.09
C THR A 485 8.71 -13.93 -20.97
N SER A 486 9.97 -13.75 -21.38
CA SER A 486 10.73 -14.71 -22.19
C SER A 486 12.21 -14.72 -21.79
N GLN A 487 12.83 -15.90 -21.82
CA GLN A 487 14.30 -16.06 -21.71
C GLN A 487 15.08 -15.55 -22.91
N ASP A 488 14.42 -15.19 -24.01
CA ASP A 488 15.09 -14.72 -25.22
C ASP A 488 15.13 -13.19 -25.32
N THR A 489 14.55 -12.47 -24.34
CA THR A 489 14.61 -11.01 -24.26
C THR A 489 15.92 -10.57 -23.58
N PRO A 490 16.87 -9.95 -24.30
CA PRO A 490 18.13 -9.52 -23.72
C PRO A 490 17.93 -8.56 -22.54
N GLY A 491 18.79 -8.66 -21.53
CA GLY A 491 18.76 -7.80 -20.36
C GLY A 491 17.76 -8.20 -19.27
N THR A 492 17.02 -9.31 -19.42
CA THR A 492 16.13 -9.84 -18.38
C THR A 492 16.83 -10.91 -17.53
N LEU A 493 16.35 -11.17 -16.30
CA LEU A 493 16.91 -12.20 -15.42
C LEU A 493 16.77 -13.61 -16.02
N ARG A 494 15.70 -13.91 -16.78
CA ARG A 494 15.56 -15.22 -17.45
C ARG A 494 16.61 -15.40 -18.55
N TYR A 495 16.89 -14.35 -19.33
CA TYR A 495 17.97 -14.35 -20.32
C TYR A 495 19.34 -14.53 -19.67
N LEU A 496 19.62 -13.76 -18.60
CA LEU A 496 20.89 -13.85 -17.89
C LEU A 496 21.09 -15.20 -17.18
N ALA A 497 20.01 -15.80 -16.65
CA ALA A 497 20.05 -17.14 -16.07
C ALA A 497 20.32 -18.23 -17.14
N LYS A 498 19.77 -18.09 -18.36
CA LYS A 498 20.09 -18.97 -19.50
C LYS A 498 21.58 -18.87 -19.85
N ALA A 499 22.12 -17.65 -19.96
CA ALA A 499 23.54 -17.44 -20.23
C ALA A 499 24.45 -18.05 -19.14
N LEU A 500 24.07 -17.90 -17.86
CA LEU A 500 24.80 -18.50 -16.75
C LEU A 500 24.78 -20.04 -16.79
N TYR A 501 23.64 -20.65 -17.11
CA TYR A 501 23.53 -22.10 -17.31
C TYR A 501 24.43 -22.58 -18.46
N GLU A 502 24.36 -21.93 -19.61
CA GLU A 502 25.14 -22.30 -20.80
C GLU A 502 26.63 -22.19 -20.52
N ALA A 503 27.09 -21.11 -19.88
CA ALA A 503 28.48 -20.93 -19.50
C ALA A 503 28.95 -22.00 -18.50
N ALA A 504 28.15 -22.29 -17.46
CA ALA A 504 28.50 -23.30 -16.46
C ALA A 504 28.56 -24.71 -17.07
N ASN A 505 27.65 -25.03 -17.98
CA ASN A 505 27.60 -26.30 -18.70
C ASN A 505 28.79 -26.46 -19.68
N GLU A 506 29.22 -25.39 -20.36
CA GLU A 506 30.43 -25.43 -21.19
C GLU A 506 31.70 -25.57 -20.35
N LEU A 507 31.79 -24.91 -19.21
CA LEU A 507 32.89 -25.10 -18.27
C LEU A 507 32.96 -26.56 -17.79
N GLN A 508 31.82 -27.14 -17.39
CA GLN A 508 31.73 -28.55 -16.99
C GLN A 508 32.28 -29.49 -18.06
N LYS A 509 31.89 -29.32 -19.33
CA LYS A 509 32.36 -30.18 -20.44
C LYS A 509 33.88 -30.14 -20.65
N LYS A 510 34.54 -29.04 -20.27
CA LYS A 510 36.00 -28.84 -20.44
C LYS A 510 36.82 -29.34 -19.25
N VAL A 511 36.17 -29.62 -18.14
CA VAL A 511 36.81 -30.11 -16.93
C VAL A 511 36.68 -31.63 -16.94
N THR A 512 37.71 -32.29 -17.46
CA THR A 512 37.77 -33.74 -17.55
C THR A 512 38.26 -34.34 -16.23
N GLY A 513 37.69 -35.48 -15.82
CA GLY A 513 38.20 -36.28 -14.69
C GLY A 513 37.73 -35.84 -13.30
N GLY A 514 36.70 -34.99 -13.19
CA GLY A 514 36.08 -34.63 -11.90
C GLY A 514 36.98 -33.82 -10.95
N VAL A 515 38.04 -33.20 -11.48
CA VAL A 515 39.01 -32.42 -10.71
C VAL A 515 38.41 -31.18 -10.04
N ASP A 516 37.21 -30.76 -10.44
CA ASP A 516 36.46 -29.66 -9.81
C ASP A 516 35.49 -30.13 -8.70
N GLY A 517 35.44 -31.43 -8.39
CA GLY A 517 34.47 -32.00 -7.45
C GLY A 517 33.01 -31.78 -7.88
N GLY A 518 32.75 -31.56 -9.19
CA GLY A 518 31.42 -31.27 -9.71
C GLY A 518 30.94 -29.84 -9.46
N GLY A 519 31.84 -28.88 -9.19
CA GLY A 519 31.49 -27.47 -8.98
C GLY A 519 30.69 -26.87 -10.14
N ALA A 520 31.20 -27.00 -11.38
CA ALA A 520 30.53 -26.45 -12.56
C ALA A 520 29.18 -27.14 -12.83
N GLN A 521 29.14 -28.47 -12.66
CA GLN A 521 27.90 -29.25 -12.75
C GLN A 521 26.87 -28.79 -11.70
N GLY A 522 27.28 -28.60 -10.45
CA GLY A 522 26.43 -28.16 -9.35
C GLY A 522 25.82 -26.77 -9.61
N LEU A 523 26.59 -25.85 -10.19
CA LEU A 523 26.09 -24.54 -10.62
C LEU A 523 25.06 -24.69 -11.75
N ALA A 524 25.38 -25.42 -12.82
CA ALA A 524 24.47 -25.65 -13.94
C ALA A 524 23.15 -26.32 -13.48
N THR A 525 23.22 -27.30 -12.57
CA THR A 525 22.05 -27.96 -11.99
C THR A 525 21.20 -26.99 -11.15
N ALA A 526 21.81 -26.15 -10.32
CA ALA A 526 21.07 -25.18 -9.51
C ALA A 526 20.38 -24.10 -10.35
N VAL A 527 21.03 -23.65 -11.43
CA VAL A 527 20.44 -22.69 -12.37
C VAL A 527 19.30 -23.34 -13.17
N GLY A 528 19.51 -24.58 -13.63
CA GLY A 528 18.54 -25.37 -14.39
C GLY A 528 18.68 -25.24 -15.90
N LYS A 529 18.39 -26.33 -16.62
CA LYS A 529 18.42 -26.36 -18.10
C LYS A 529 17.16 -25.77 -18.74
N ASP A 530 16.02 -25.88 -18.07
CA ASP A 530 14.73 -25.58 -18.67
C ASP A 530 14.16 -24.28 -18.08
N ASP A 531 13.63 -23.43 -18.96
CA ASP A 531 12.84 -22.25 -18.61
C ASP A 531 11.37 -22.59 -18.81
N LYS A 532 10.83 -23.35 -17.87
CA LYS A 532 9.45 -23.84 -17.88
C LYS A 532 8.83 -23.74 -16.50
N ALA A 533 7.52 -23.81 -16.43
CA ALA A 533 6.81 -23.87 -15.17
C ALA A 533 7.28 -25.10 -14.36
N PRO A 534 7.37 -24.98 -13.02
CA PRO A 534 7.82 -26.09 -12.19
C PRO A 534 6.84 -27.27 -12.25
N SER A 535 7.34 -28.50 -12.08
CA SER A 535 6.51 -29.71 -12.05
C SER A 535 5.50 -29.73 -10.90
N SER A 536 5.68 -28.86 -9.90
CA SER A 536 4.75 -28.62 -8.82
C SER A 536 4.64 -27.12 -8.59
N ALA A 537 3.44 -26.56 -8.74
CA ALA A 537 3.18 -25.13 -8.58
C ALA A 537 3.69 -24.62 -7.22
N GLY A 538 4.36 -23.47 -7.21
CA GLY A 538 4.95 -22.87 -6.01
C GLY A 538 6.18 -23.59 -5.44
N LYS A 539 6.68 -24.65 -6.09
CA LYS A 539 7.86 -25.42 -5.64
C LYS A 539 8.87 -25.61 -6.77
N PRO A 540 9.49 -24.53 -7.28
CA PRO A 540 10.52 -24.68 -8.29
C PRO A 540 11.70 -25.52 -7.80
N GLY A 541 12.26 -26.34 -8.68
CA GLY A 541 13.47 -27.12 -8.44
C GLY A 541 14.73 -26.28 -8.69
N THR A 542 14.68 -25.41 -9.69
CA THR A 542 15.82 -24.61 -10.17
C THR A 542 15.53 -23.10 -10.19
N LEU A 543 16.56 -22.27 -10.36
CA LEU A 543 16.40 -20.82 -10.49
C LEU A 543 15.58 -20.44 -11.74
N ARG A 544 15.82 -21.10 -12.89
CA ARG A 544 15.08 -20.78 -14.13
C ARG A 544 13.62 -21.16 -14.06
N GLU A 545 13.25 -22.24 -13.38
CA GLU A 545 11.84 -22.55 -13.11
C GLU A 545 11.18 -21.49 -12.22
N ALA A 546 11.88 -20.99 -11.19
CA ALA A 546 11.37 -19.93 -10.31
C ALA A 546 11.19 -18.60 -11.06
N LEU A 547 12.17 -18.23 -11.89
CA LEU A 547 12.10 -17.03 -12.73
C LEU A 547 11.04 -17.16 -13.83
N ASN A 548 10.83 -18.35 -14.38
CA ASN A 548 9.74 -18.63 -15.30
C ASN A 548 8.40 -18.42 -14.60
N GLU A 549 8.20 -19.06 -13.46
CA GLU A 549 6.97 -18.96 -12.68
C GLU A 549 6.68 -17.50 -12.29
N LEU A 550 7.71 -16.73 -11.90
CA LEU A 550 7.59 -15.32 -11.59
C LEU A 550 7.32 -14.47 -12.84
N GLY A 551 8.16 -14.56 -13.87
CA GLY A 551 8.05 -13.73 -15.08
C GLY A 551 6.82 -14.03 -15.94
N SER A 552 6.26 -15.24 -15.82
CA SER A 552 4.98 -15.62 -16.42
C SER A 552 3.78 -15.30 -15.52
N ALA A 553 3.99 -14.92 -14.25
CA ALA A 553 2.92 -14.43 -13.41
C ALA A 553 2.29 -13.20 -14.07
N THR A 554 0.96 -13.20 -14.12
CA THR A 554 0.25 -11.99 -14.52
C THR A 554 0.58 -10.88 -13.53
N GLU A 555 0.48 -9.65 -13.99
CA GLU A 555 0.42 -8.53 -13.06
C GLU A 555 -0.75 -8.77 -12.09
N GLY A 556 -0.55 -8.56 -10.79
CA GLY A 556 -1.58 -8.91 -9.81
C GLY A 556 -1.70 -10.39 -9.44
N ASP A 557 -0.77 -11.28 -9.79
CA ASP A 557 -0.86 -12.67 -9.33
C ASP A 557 -0.90 -12.71 -7.78
N PRO A 558 -1.92 -13.30 -7.14
CA PRO A 558 -2.01 -13.25 -5.68
C PRO A 558 -0.89 -13.99 -4.95
N LYS A 559 -0.11 -14.79 -5.68
CA LYS A 559 1.08 -15.49 -5.21
C LYS A 559 2.36 -14.79 -5.67
N LEU A 560 2.31 -13.56 -6.16
CA LEU A 560 3.47 -12.88 -6.71
C LEU A 560 4.61 -12.76 -5.69
N THR A 561 4.26 -12.45 -4.45
CA THR A 561 5.22 -12.40 -3.33
C THR A 561 5.81 -13.78 -3.01
N GLU A 562 5.00 -14.85 -3.06
CA GLU A 562 5.45 -16.23 -2.91
C GLU A 562 6.39 -16.65 -4.05
N LYS A 563 6.07 -16.30 -5.30
CA LYS A 563 6.91 -16.58 -6.48
C LYS A 563 8.23 -15.80 -6.42
N ALA A 564 8.21 -14.54 -6.01
CA ALA A 564 9.42 -13.74 -5.80
C ALA A 564 10.29 -14.33 -4.67
N LYS A 565 9.65 -14.81 -3.59
CA LYS A 565 10.33 -15.55 -2.53
C LYS A 565 10.99 -16.83 -3.08
N ASN A 566 10.32 -17.57 -3.94
CA ASN A 566 10.90 -18.75 -4.59
C ASN A 566 12.16 -18.41 -5.40
N VAL A 567 12.16 -17.30 -6.13
CA VAL A 567 13.37 -16.80 -6.83
C VAL A 567 14.48 -16.49 -5.82
N LYS A 568 14.17 -15.79 -4.73
CA LYS A 568 15.13 -15.50 -3.66
C LYS A 568 15.73 -16.75 -3.03
N ASP A 569 14.89 -17.75 -2.75
CA ASP A 569 15.31 -19.01 -2.14
C ASP A 569 16.24 -19.80 -3.09
N LYS A 570 15.98 -19.78 -4.40
CA LYS A 570 16.88 -20.37 -5.41
C LYS A 570 18.15 -19.58 -5.65
N TYR A 571 18.07 -18.26 -5.52
CA TYR A 571 19.25 -17.40 -5.62
C TYR A 571 20.22 -17.64 -4.45
N GLY A 572 19.80 -17.56 -3.18
CA GLY A 572 20.77 -17.71 -2.08
C GLY A 572 20.33 -17.42 -0.64
N ASN A 573 19.23 -18.01 -0.16
CA ASN A 573 18.92 -18.09 1.28
C ASN A 573 19.70 -19.24 1.98
N THR A 574 19.94 -20.33 1.25
CA THR A 574 20.49 -21.58 1.81
C THR A 574 21.83 -21.94 1.17
N TRP A 575 22.57 -22.85 1.81
CA TRP A 575 23.83 -23.41 1.30
C TRP A 575 23.70 -24.11 -0.08
N SER A 576 22.48 -24.31 -0.59
CA SER A 576 22.18 -24.97 -1.86
C SER A 576 21.81 -24.03 -3.02
N GLY A 577 21.67 -22.72 -2.79
CA GLY A 577 21.30 -21.75 -3.83
C GLY A 577 22.41 -21.49 -4.87
N VAL A 578 22.05 -20.86 -6.00
CA VAL A 578 22.96 -20.55 -7.11
C VAL A 578 24.19 -19.75 -6.65
N LYS A 579 24.00 -18.79 -5.74
CA LYS A 579 25.09 -17.99 -5.16
C LYS A 579 26.16 -18.85 -4.50
N SER A 580 25.75 -19.80 -3.66
CA SER A 580 26.66 -20.73 -2.99
C SER A 580 27.44 -21.58 -4.01
N LYS A 581 26.74 -22.10 -5.03
CA LYS A 581 27.36 -22.89 -6.11
C LYS A 581 28.35 -22.09 -6.94
N TYR A 582 28.05 -20.84 -7.24
CA TYR A 582 28.98 -19.95 -7.93
C TYR A 582 30.25 -19.70 -7.09
N TYR A 583 30.12 -19.45 -5.78
CA TYR A 583 31.30 -19.27 -4.93
C TYR A 583 32.16 -20.53 -4.83
N ALA A 584 31.56 -21.73 -4.86
CA ALA A 584 32.30 -22.98 -4.97
C ALA A 584 33.09 -23.07 -6.30
N VAL A 585 32.49 -22.67 -7.43
CA VAL A 585 33.18 -22.56 -8.72
C VAL A 585 34.32 -21.53 -8.66
N LYS A 586 34.07 -20.36 -8.08
CA LYS A 586 35.05 -19.28 -7.93
C LYS A 586 36.28 -19.68 -7.12
N ALA A 587 36.09 -20.50 -6.07
CA ALA A 587 37.18 -21.01 -5.23
C ALA A 587 38.16 -21.93 -5.98
N LEU A 588 37.75 -22.51 -7.12
CA LEU A 588 38.55 -23.44 -7.93
C LEU A 588 39.24 -22.76 -9.12
N LYS A 589 39.18 -21.41 -9.21
CA LYS A 589 39.75 -20.62 -10.30
C LYS A 589 41.22 -20.97 -10.57
N ASP A 590 42.03 -21.03 -9.53
CA ASP A 590 43.49 -21.19 -9.65
C ASP A 590 43.94 -22.67 -9.64
N THR A 591 42.97 -23.60 -9.57
CA THR A 591 43.22 -25.05 -9.56
C THR A 591 42.51 -25.73 -10.74
N ALA A 592 41.29 -26.22 -10.54
CA ALA A 592 40.54 -26.98 -11.54
C ALA A 592 40.25 -26.18 -12.82
N TYR A 593 40.19 -24.84 -12.70
CA TYR A 593 39.89 -23.95 -13.82
C TYR A 593 41.08 -23.11 -14.30
N ALA A 594 42.29 -23.40 -13.83
CA ALA A 594 43.49 -22.68 -14.25
C ALA A 594 43.69 -22.79 -15.77
N GLY A 595 43.79 -21.64 -16.45
CA GLY A 595 43.96 -21.55 -17.90
C GLY A 595 42.73 -21.94 -18.74
N LYS A 596 41.57 -22.20 -18.13
CA LYS A 596 40.33 -22.53 -18.86
C LYS A 596 39.63 -21.25 -19.29
N THR A 597 39.58 -20.98 -20.59
CA THR A 597 38.91 -19.79 -21.15
C THR A 597 37.40 -19.76 -20.87
N GLN A 598 36.78 -20.90 -20.57
CA GLN A 598 35.34 -21.04 -20.25
C GLN A 598 34.97 -20.55 -18.85
N TYR A 599 35.94 -20.34 -17.96
CA TYR A 599 35.67 -19.82 -16.62
C TYR A 599 35.19 -18.36 -16.67
N GLN A 600 35.80 -17.53 -17.52
CA GLN A 600 35.47 -16.10 -17.60
C GLN A 600 34.00 -15.84 -18.00
N PRO A 601 33.42 -16.53 -19.02
CA PRO A 601 31.99 -16.45 -19.31
C PRO A 601 31.07 -16.75 -18.11
N VAL A 602 31.45 -17.66 -17.22
CA VAL A 602 30.66 -17.96 -16.00
C VAL A 602 30.67 -16.75 -15.05
N VAL A 603 31.84 -16.13 -14.86
CA VAL A 603 32.00 -14.93 -14.03
C VAL A 603 31.20 -13.76 -14.59
N ASP A 604 31.28 -13.53 -15.90
CA ASP A 604 30.58 -12.43 -16.55
C ASP A 604 29.06 -12.61 -16.48
N ALA A 605 28.57 -13.81 -16.79
CA ALA A 605 27.15 -14.14 -16.71
C ALA A 605 26.62 -14.05 -15.26
N TRP A 606 27.41 -14.52 -14.28
CA TRP A 606 27.05 -14.39 -12.87
C TRP A 606 26.97 -12.92 -12.46
N ASN A 607 27.99 -12.11 -12.76
CA ASN A 607 28.03 -10.71 -12.35
C ASN A 607 26.88 -9.90 -12.98
N ALA A 608 26.55 -10.17 -14.25
CA ALA A 608 25.41 -9.55 -14.92
C ALA A 608 24.09 -9.94 -14.26
N PHE A 609 23.89 -11.24 -13.98
CA PHE A 609 22.70 -11.73 -13.27
C PHE A 609 22.59 -11.15 -11.86
N ASP A 610 23.66 -11.23 -11.08
CA ASP A 610 23.73 -10.81 -9.67
C ASP A 610 23.46 -9.31 -9.53
N LYS A 611 24.03 -8.50 -10.43
CA LYS A 611 23.78 -7.06 -10.50
C LYS A 611 22.30 -6.76 -10.73
N LEU A 612 21.70 -7.31 -11.80
CA LEU A 612 20.30 -7.04 -12.13
C LEU A 612 19.35 -7.56 -11.05
N TYR A 613 19.63 -8.73 -10.49
CA TYR A 613 18.85 -9.29 -9.39
C TYR A 613 18.89 -8.36 -8.19
N HIS A 614 20.08 -7.92 -7.79
CA HIS A 614 20.24 -6.97 -6.70
C HIS A 614 19.60 -5.62 -7.02
N GLU A 615 19.67 -5.08 -8.23
CA GLU A 615 18.94 -3.86 -8.62
C GLU A 615 17.41 -4.04 -8.53
N ALA A 616 16.90 -5.25 -8.80
CA ALA A 616 15.48 -5.57 -8.73
C ALA A 616 14.95 -5.71 -7.29
N ILE A 617 15.77 -6.23 -6.37
CA ILE A 617 15.37 -6.50 -4.97
C ILE A 617 15.95 -5.50 -3.95
N SER A 618 17.00 -4.78 -4.32
CA SER A 618 17.53 -3.63 -3.61
C SER A 618 16.76 -2.42 -4.09
N THR A 619 16.38 -1.59 -3.14
CA THR A 619 16.08 -0.19 -3.43
C THR A 619 17.44 0.45 -3.69
N GLU A 620 17.56 1.31 -4.70
CA GLU A 620 18.85 1.84 -5.12
C GLU A 620 19.57 2.44 -3.91
N LYS A 621 20.78 1.95 -3.60
CA LYS A 621 21.67 2.62 -2.66
C LYS A 621 22.23 3.83 -3.39
N PHE A 622 21.49 4.94 -3.36
CA PHE A 622 22.02 6.25 -3.72
C PHE A 622 22.76 6.86 -2.55
#